data_AF-A0A067PQI4-F1
#
_entry.id   AF-A0A067PQI4-F1
#
_cell.length_a   1.000
_cell.length_b   1.000
_cell.length_c   1.000
_cell.angle_alpha   90.00
_cell.angle_beta   90.00
_cell.angle_gamma   90.00
#
_symmetry.space_group_name_H-M   'P 1'
#
loop_
_entity.id
_entity.type
_entity.pdbx_description
1 polymer ?
#
loop_
_entity_poly.entity_id
_entity_poly.type
_entity_poly.pdbx_seq_one_letter_code
_entity_poly.pdbx_strand_id
1 'polypeptide(L)' 'DSDGPQVTDTFYGHLFPKHQGCRASPPRLSQAAYAVHLAAGKLRSEGCPLIRWVPFIRLG' A
#
# COMPACT_ATOMS: atom_id res chain seq x y z
N ASP A 1 -12.24 -4.42 -11.64
CA ASP A 1 -11.57 -3.76 -10.52
C ASP A 1 -10.08 -3.72 -10.84
N SER A 2 -9.51 -2.53 -11.01
CA SER A 2 -8.08 -2.30 -11.29
C SER A 2 -7.34 -1.73 -10.07
N ASP A 3 -8.06 -1.33 -9.04
CA ASP A 3 -7.50 -0.66 -7.86
C ASP A 3 -6.91 -1.67 -6.88
N GLY A 4 -7.55 -2.84 -6.76
CA GLY A 4 -7.08 -3.93 -5.91
C GLY A 4 -5.61 -4.29 -6.16
N PRO A 5 -5.21 -4.62 -7.41
CA PRO A 5 -3.81 -4.89 -7.74
C PRO A 5 -2.85 -3.73 -7.43
N GLN A 6 -3.27 -2.49 -7.68
CA GLN A 6 -2.43 -1.30 -7.49
C GLN A 6 -2.19 -0.97 -6.01
N VAL A 7 -3.23 -1.11 -5.18
CA VAL A 7 -3.14 -0.96 -3.73
C VAL A 7 -2.26 -2.07 -3.15
N THR A 8 -2.48 -3.30 -3.62
CA THR A 8 -1.71 -4.49 -3.20
C THR A 8 -0.23 -4.32 -3.52
N ASP A 9 0.13 -3.90 -4.73
CA ASP A 9 1.52 -3.67 -5.13
C ASP A 9 2.20 -2.59 -4.26
N THR A 10 1.51 -1.48 -4.00
CA THR A 10 2.02 -0.40 -3.14
C THR A 10 2.16 -0.85 -1.68
N PHE A 11 1.17 -1.57 -1.16
CA PHE A 11 1.14 -2.08 0.21
C PHE A 11 2.24 -3.11 0.46
N TYR A 12 2.33 -4.16 -0.37
CA TYR A 12 3.34 -5.20 -0.23
C TYR A 12 4.74 -4.70 -0.59
N GLY A 13 4.87 -3.77 -1.53
CA GLY A 13 6.16 -3.12 -1.82
C GLY A 13 6.73 -2.35 -0.63
N HIS A 14 5.87 -1.81 0.23
CA HIS A 14 6.30 -1.15 1.46
C HIS A 14 6.52 -2.08 2.64
N LEU A 15 5.71 -3.13 2.77
CA LEU A 15 5.89 -4.16 3.78
C LEU A 15 7.13 -5.02 3.56
N PHE A 16 7.45 -5.27 2.28
CA PHE A 16 8.57 -6.08 1.83
C PHE A 16 9.46 -5.26 0.89
N PRO A 17 10.24 -4.29 1.42
CA PRO A 17 11.18 -3.55 0.59
C PRO A 17 12.13 -4.52 -0.10
N LYS A 18 12.25 -4.42 -1.43
CA LYS A 18 13.13 -5.26 -2.24
C LYS A 18 14.58 -5.08 -1.78
N HIS A 19 15.09 -6.01 -0.98
CA HIS A 19 16.52 -6.05 -0.68
C HIS A 19 17.27 -6.63 -1.87
N GLN A 20 18.19 -5.86 -2.45
CA GLN A 20 19.28 -6.41 -3.25
C GLN A 20 20.19 -7.22 -2.30
N GLY A 21 20.01 -8.54 -2.27
CA GLY A 21 20.91 -9.44 -1.55
C GLY A 21 20.25 -10.30 -0.47
N CYS A 22 20.02 -11.56 -0.83
CA CYS A 22 20.07 -12.79 -0.02
C CYS A 22 19.42 -12.93 1.36
N ARG A 23 18.63 -11.98 1.88
CA ARG A 23 17.74 -12.27 3.03
C ARG A 23 16.49 -11.42 2.98
N ALA A 24 15.33 -12.09 2.90
CA ALA A 24 14.05 -11.42 3.07
C ALA A 24 13.97 -10.87 4.50
N SER A 25 14.04 -9.55 4.63
CA SER A 25 13.77 -8.87 5.89
C SER A 25 12.35 -9.20 6.35
N PRO A 26 12.11 -9.44 7.65
CA PRO A 26 10.76 -9.65 8.16
C PRO A 26 9.86 -8.48 7.76
N PRO A 27 8.57 -8.73 7.41
CA PRO A 27 7.66 -7.67 7.06
C PRO A 27 7.53 -6.68 8.22
N ARG A 28 7.60 -5.39 7.90
CA ARG A 28 7.38 -4.33 8.89
C ARG A 28 5.88 -4.19 9.16
N LEU A 29 5.29 -5.18 9.85
CA LEU A 29 3.86 -5.22 10.16
C LEU A 29 3.38 -3.99 10.95
N SER A 30 4.26 -3.40 11.77
CA SER A 30 4.01 -2.12 12.44
C SER A 30 3.76 -0.95 11.48
N GLN A 31 4.18 -1.08 10.21
CA GLN A 31 3.98 -0.09 9.16
C GLN A 31 2.80 -0.42 8.24
N ALA A 32 2.02 -1.47 8.52
CA ALA A 32 0.91 -1.87 7.66
C ALA A 32 -0.13 -0.74 7.48
N ALA A 33 -0.51 -0.05 8.56
CA ALA A 33 -1.43 1.09 8.47
C ALA A 33 -0.87 2.22 7.61
N TYR A 34 0.42 2.52 7.74
CA TYR A 34 1.12 3.52 6.93
C TYR A 34 1.22 3.11 5.45
N ALA A 35 1.51 1.85 5.17
CA ALA A 35 1.56 1.31 3.80
C ALA A 35 0.20 1.40 3.09
N VAL A 36 -0.89 1.12 3.82
CA VAL A 36 -2.26 1.28 3.33
C VAL A 36 -2.59 2.76 3.07
N HIS A 37 -2.21 3.66 3.99
CA HIS A 37 -2.39 5.10 3.80
C HIS A 37 -1.69 5.60 2.53
N LEU A 38 -0.48 5.13 2.26
CA LEU A 38 0.26 5.51 1.05
C LEU A 38 -0.36 4.96 -0.23
N ALA A 39 -0.87 3.72 -0.19
CA ALA A 39 -1.60 3.15 -1.32
C ALA A 39 -2.86 3.96 -1.66
N ALA A 40 -3.64 4.36 -0.66
CA ALA A 40 -4.80 5.24 -0.85
C ALA A 40 -4.38 6.64 -1.34
N GLY A 41 -3.27 7.19 -0.82
CA GLY A 41 -2.69 8.45 -1.27
C GLY A 41 -2.29 8.44 -2.75
N LYS A 42 -1.77 7.30 -3.25
CA LYS A 42 -1.43 7.11 -4.66
C LYS A 42 -2.65 7.17 -5.56
N LEU A 43 -3.70 6.41 -5.23
CA LEU A 43 -4.99 6.47 -5.95
C LEU A 43 -5.58 7.88 -5.96
N ARG A 44 -5.49 8.60 -4.83
CA ARG A 44 -5.93 10.00 -4.75
C ARG A 44 -5.12 10.90 -5.68
N SER A 45 -3.79 10.72 -5.75
CA SER A 45 -2.92 11.53 -6.62
C SER A 45 -3.17 11.32 -8.10
N GLU A 46 -3.69 10.14 -8.48
CA GLU A 46 -4.08 9.81 -9.85
C GLU A 46 -5.46 10.39 -10.24
N GLY A 47 -6.09 11.18 -9.36
CA GLY A 47 -7.39 11.80 -9.60
C GLY A 47 -8.56 10.81 -9.56
N CYS A 48 -8.37 9.63 -8.96
CA CYS A 48 -9.43 8.64 -8.87
C CYS A 48 -10.58 9.14 -7.97
N PRO A 49 -11.85 8.89 -8.36
CA PRO A 49 -13.01 9.18 -7.53
C PRO A 49 -12.86 8.63 -6.10
N LEU A 50 -13.37 9.37 -5.11
CA LEU A 50 -13.34 9.00 -3.69
C LEU A 50 -13.70 7.52 -3.43
N ILE A 51 -14.72 7.02 -4.11
CA ILE A 51 -15.19 5.63 -3.95
C ILE A 51 -14.13 4.57 -4.24
N ARG A 52 -13.11 4.88 -5.04
CA ARG A 52 -12.02 3.95 -5.39
C ARG A 52 -10.94 3.83 -4.32
N TRP A 53 -10.79 4.80 -3.42
CA TRP A 53 -9.71 4.78 -2.42
C TRP A 53 -10.19 4.87 -0.96
N VAL A 54 -11.42 5.33 -0.71
CA VAL A 54 -12.06 5.32 0.63
C VAL A 54 -12.07 3.94 1.31
N PRO A 55 -12.35 2.82 0.61
CA PRO A 55 -12.38 1.49 1.24
C PRO A 55 -11.04 1.07 1.86
N PHE A 56 -9.95 1.69 1.42
CA PHE A 56 -8.61 1.39 1.90
C PHE A 56 -8.16 2.31 3.04
N ILE A 57 -8.97 3.24 3.55
CA ILE A 57 -8.54 4.07 4.67
C ILE A 57 -8.63 3.26 5.96
N ARG A 58 -7.49 3.10 6.66
CA ARG A 58 -7.45 2.48 7.98
C ARG A 58 -7.17 3.53 9.04
N LEU A 59 -8.09 3.68 9.98
CA LEU A 59 -8.00 4.59 11.12
C LEU A 59 -7.70 3.75 12.37
N GLY A 60 -6.58 4.00 13.03
CA GLY A 60 -6.13 3.27 14.21
C GLY A 60 -4.67 3.54 14.56
#